data_AF-A0A1Z4RDG5-F1
#
_entry.id   AF-A0A1Z4RDG5-F1
#
_cell.length_a   1.000
_cell.length_b   1.000
_cell.length_c   1.000
_cell.angle_alpha   90.00
_cell.angle_beta   90.00
_cell.angle_gamma   90.00
#
_symmetry.space_group_name_H-M   'P 1'
#
loop_
_entity.id
_entity.type
_entity.pdbx_description
1 polymer ?
#
loop_
_entity_poly.entity_id
_entity_poly.type
_entity_poly.pdbx_seq_one_letter_code
_entity_poly.pdbx_strand_id
1 'polypeptide(L)'
;MIRAIVPDDTTALLALAEATGLFQSEEIGGLAQILAACFDDATDSSGIWLCDGQSPVSDHRNLMGVAYFAPESMTEGTWHLYLIAGC
;
A
#
# COMPACT_ATOMS: atom_id res chain seq x y z
N MET A 1 3.41 3.69 13.35
CA MET A 1 2.01 4.04 13.69
C MET A 1 1.20 3.83 12.44
N ILE A 2 0.08 3.11 12.53
CA ILE A 2 -0.71 2.72 11.36
C ILE A 2 -1.55 3.91 10.88
N ARG A 3 -1.43 4.27 9.62
CA ARG A 3 -2.17 5.36 8.97
C ARG A 3 -2.53 5.00 7.53
N ALA A 4 -3.46 5.76 6.93
CA ALA A 4 -3.72 5.66 5.50
C ALA A 4 -2.49 6.10 4.69
N ILE A 5 -2.26 5.43 3.56
CA ILE A 5 -1.18 5.78 2.65
C ILE A 5 -1.43 7.16 2.02
N VAL A 6 -0.36 7.93 1.80
CA VAL A 6 -0.40 9.17 1.01
C VAL A 6 0.40 9.00 -0.29
N PRO A 7 0.16 9.80 -1.36
CA PRO A 7 0.89 9.68 -2.63
C PRO A 7 2.42 9.72 -2.46
N ASP A 8 2.84 10.48 -1.47
CA ASP A 8 4.19 10.64 -0.97
C ASP A 8 4.84 9.32 -0.47
N ASP A 9 4.06 8.39 0.08
CA ASP A 9 4.56 7.10 0.60
C ASP A 9 4.87 6.09 -0.51
N THR A 10 4.45 6.36 -1.76
CA THR A 10 4.59 5.41 -2.89
C THR A 10 6.03 4.96 -3.10
N THR A 11 6.99 5.90 -3.12
CA THR A 11 8.40 5.55 -3.33
C THR A 11 8.96 4.69 -2.20
N ALA A 12 8.58 4.96 -0.94
CA ALA A 12 9.02 4.18 0.21
C ALA A 12 8.40 2.78 0.22
N LEU A 13 7.14 2.65 -0.21
CA LEU A 13 6.44 1.38 -0.35
C LEU A 13 7.06 0.50 -1.44
N LEU A 14 7.36 1.07 -2.62
CA LEU A 14 8.02 0.33 -3.70
C LEU A 14 9.41 -0.17 -3.26
N ALA A 15 10.19 0.67 -2.58
CA ALA A 15 11.48 0.27 -2.02
C ALA A 15 11.32 -0.85 -0.97
N LEU A 16 10.27 -0.82 -0.15
CA LEU A 16 9.97 -1.88 0.80
C LEU A 16 9.55 -3.18 0.08
N ALA A 17 8.72 -3.10 -0.95
CA ALA A 17 8.34 -4.25 -1.77
C ALA A 17 9.57 -4.90 -2.44
N GLU A 18 10.49 -4.09 -2.99
CA GLU A 18 11.78 -4.55 -3.51
C GLU A 18 12.63 -5.21 -2.42
N ALA A 19 12.74 -4.59 -1.24
CA ALA A 19 13.54 -5.11 -0.13
C ALA A 19 13.01 -6.43 0.45
N THR A 20 11.70 -6.64 0.42
CA THR A 20 11.08 -7.89 0.90
C THR A 20 11.33 -9.07 -0.03
N GLY A 21 11.65 -8.81 -1.31
CA GLY A 21 11.80 -9.85 -2.33
C GLY A 21 10.54 -10.67 -2.60
N LEU A 22 9.38 -10.21 -2.12
CA LEU A 22 8.09 -10.88 -2.29
C LEU A 22 7.51 -10.73 -3.69
N PHE A 23 7.91 -9.67 -4.40
CA PHE A 23 7.40 -9.31 -5.72
C PHE A 23 8.51 -9.33 -6.76
N GLN A 24 8.20 -9.81 -7.96
CA GLN A 24 9.07 -9.66 -9.13
C GLN A 24 9.09 -8.19 -9.60
N SER A 25 10.15 -7.77 -10.29
CA SER A 25 10.27 -6.39 -10.79
C SER A 25 9.07 -5.94 -11.66
N GLU A 26 8.45 -6.86 -12.40
CA GLU A 26 7.24 -6.58 -13.19
C GLU A 26 6.01 -6.35 -12.29
N GLU A 27 5.87 -7.12 -11.21
CA GLU A 27 4.79 -6.97 -10.24
C GLU A 27 4.90 -5.67 -9.44
N ILE A 28 6.13 -5.20 -9.18
CA ILE A 28 6.40 -3.91 -8.53
C ILE A 28 5.95 -2.74 -9.43
N GLY A 29 6.14 -2.86 -10.75
CA GLY A 29 5.60 -1.91 -11.72
C GLY A 29 4.07 -1.92 -11.78
N GLY A 30 3.45 -3.10 -11.64
CA GLY A 30 2.00 -3.23 -11.50
C GLY A 30 1.48 -2.60 -10.19
N LEU A 31 2.18 -2.82 -9.08
CA LEU A 31 1.86 -2.26 -7.77
C LEU A 31 1.87 -0.72 -7.78
N ALA A 32 2.85 -0.12 -8.45
CA ALA A 32 2.92 1.33 -8.63
C ALA A 32 1.70 1.90 -9.37
N GLN A 33 1.21 1.19 -10.39
CA GLN A 33 0.02 1.58 -11.15
C GLN A 33 -1.25 1.46 -10.31
N ILE A 34 -1.40 0.39 -9.53
CA ILE A 34 -2.54 0.20 -8.62
C ILE A 34 -2.57 1.29 -7.56
N LEU A 35 -1.41 1.64 -6.99
CA LEU A 35 -1.28 2.73 -6.03
C LEU A 35 -1.65 4.08 -6.66
N ALA A 36 -1.16 4.37 -7.87
CA ALA A 36 -1.54 5.58 -8.59
C ALA A 36 -3.06 5.65 -8.85
N ALA A 37 -3.67 4.53 -9.25
CA ALA A 37 -5.11 4.43 -9.46
C ALA A 37 -5.91 4.57 -8.15
N CYS A 38 -5.35 4.17 -7.01
CA CYS A 38 -5.97 4.33 -5.70
C CYS A 38 -6.03 5.79 -5.24
N PHE A 39 -5.06 6.62 -5.66
CA PHE A 39 -5.07 8.07 -5.37
C PHE A 39 -5.90 8.86 -6.38
N ASP A 40 -6.27 8.24 -7.50
CA ASP A 40 -7.13 8.85 -8.50
C ASP A 40 -8.60 8.63 -8.12
N ASP A 41 -9.32 9.72 -7.85
CA ASP A 41 -10.73 9.74 -7.42
C ASP A 41 -11.69 9.07 -8.45
N ALA A 42 -11.20 8.74 -9.66
CA ALA A 42 -11.97 8.07 -10.68
C ALA A 42 -12.15 6.56 -10.46
N THR A 43 -11.35 5.94 -9.57
CA THR A 43 -11.47 4.51 -9.28
C THR A 43 -12.21 4.34 -7.96
N ASP A 44 -13.46 3.88 -8.01
CA ASP A 44 -14.27 3.44 -6.86
C ASP A 44 -13.66 2.17 -6.25
N SER A 45 -12.45 2.30 -5.71
CA SER A 45 -11.71 1.25 -5.04
C SER A 45 -12.09 1.31 -3.58
N SER A 46 -13.05 0.49 -3.18
CA SER A 46 -13.43 0.28 -1.78
C SER A 46 -12.32 -0.37 -0.92
N GLY A 47 -11.16 -0.65 -1.52
CA GLY A 47 -9.97 -1.14 -0.85
C GLY A 47 -9.23 -0.05 -0.08
N ILE A 48 -8.74 -0.41 1.11
CA ILE A 48 -8.03 0.48 2.01
C ILE A 48 -6.56 0.07 2.05
N TRP A 49 -5.70 1.06 1.84
CA TRP A 49 -4.25 0.94 1.98
C TRP A 49 -3.80 1.56 3.29
N LEU A 50 -3.09 0.78 4.09
CA LEU A 50 -2.48 1.22 5.34
C LEU A 50 -0.97 1.09 5.27
N CYS A 51 -0.28 2.04 5.87
CA CYS A 51 1.16 1.96 6.11
C CYS A 51 1.44 2.08 7.61
N ASP A 52 2.45 1.35 8.09
CA ASP A 52 3.02 1.56 9.41
C ASP A 52 4.32 2.37 9.27
N GLY A 53 4.33 3.55 9.89
CA GLY A 53 5.52 4.41 9.94
C GLY A 53 5.29 5.61 10.85
N GLN A 54 6.34 6.34 11.19
CA GLN A 54 6.19 7.70 11.69
C GLN A 54 6.33 8.63 10.50
N SER A 55 5.38 9.55 10.30
CA SER A 55 5.61 10.71 9.44
C SER A 55 6.55 11.64 10.18
N PRO A 56 7.83 11.79 9.78
CA PRO A 56 8.66 12.75 10.43
C PRO A 56 8.54 14.05 9.65
N VAL A 57 8.50 15.14 10.39
CA VAL A 57 8.92 16.48 9.97
C VAL A 57 10.44 16.48 9.63
N SER A 58 10.97 15.39 9.06
CA SER A 58 12.39 15.14 8.86
C SER A 58 12.56 14.12 7.73
N ASP A 59 13.38 14.47 6.74
CA ASP A 59 13.75 13.84 5.46
C ASP A 59 13.74 12.30 5.28
N HIS A 60 13.57 11.49 6.32
CA HIS A 60 13.67 10.03 6.24
C HIS A 60 12.32 9.39 6.57
N ARG A 61 11.46 9.30 5.56
CA ARG A 61 10.16 8.63 5.64
C ARG A 61 10.39 7.12 5.82
N ASN A 62 10.48 6.67 7.07
CA ASN A 62 10.75 5.27 7.38
C ASN A 62 9.43 4.50 7.44
N LEU A 63 9.06 3.92 6.30
CA LEU A 63 7.90 3.05 6.18
C LEU A 63 8.34 1.64 6.60
N MET A 64 7.77 1.14 7.69
CA MET A 64 8.11 -0.15 8.29
C MET A 64 7.26 -1.29 7.75
N GLY A 65 6.07 -0.96 7.22
CA GLY A 65 5.20 -1.93 6.59
C GLY A 65 4.01 -1.32 5.87
N VAL A 66 3.37 -2.15 5.06
CA VAL A 66 2.20 -1.83 4.25
C VAL A 66 1.21 -2.98 4.32
N ALA A 67 -0.08 -2.64 4.30
CA ALA A 67 -1.17 -3.59 4.13
C ALA A 67 -2.22 -3.03 3.17
N TYR A 68 -2.80 -3.90 2.35
CA TYR A 68 -3.94 -3.62 1.49
C TYR A 68 -5.04 -4.64 1.71
N PHE A 69 -6.24 -4.17 2.01
CA PHE A 69 -7.43 -5.00 2.19
C PHE A 69 -8.62 -4.37 1.49
N ALA A 70 -9.47 -5.21 0.89
CA ALA A 70 -10.67 -4.77 0.19
C ALA A 70 -11.85 -5.69 0.55
N PRO A 71 -13.09 -5.15 0.50
CA PRO A 71 -14.27 -5.96 0.80
C PRO A 71 -14.46 -7.03 -0.26
N GLU A 72 -14.91 -8.20 0.17
CA GLU A 72 -15.23 -9.29 -0.75
C GLU A 72 -16.56 -9.03 -1.46
N SER A 73 -16.54 -9.11 -2.79
CA SER A 73 -17.73 -8.84 -3.60
C SER A 73 -18.85 -9.83 -3.27
N MET A 74 -20.10 -9.33 -3.26
CA MET A 74 -21.30 -10.13 -2.96
C MET A 74 -21.35 -10.73 -1.54
N THR A 75 -20.62 -10.13 -0.59
CA THR A 75 -20.68 -10.48 0.84
C THR A 75 -20.91 -9.24 1.69
N GLU A 76 -21.45 -9.41 2.90
CA GLU A 76 -21.58 -8.34 3.88
C GLU A 76 -20.59 -8.56 5.02
N GLY A 77 -19.71 -7.59 5.26
CA GLY A 77 -18.74 -7.62 6.36
C GLY A 77 -17.52 -8.54 6.17
N THR A 78 -17.34 -9.17 5.00
CA THR A 78 -16.13 -9.95 4.71
C THR A 78 -15.09 -9.09 4.00
N TRP A 79 -13.84 -9.17 4.46
CA TRP A 79 -12.71 -8.42 3.94
C TRP A 79 -11.57 -9.37 3.62
N HIS A 80 -10.94 -9.16 2.48
CA HIS A 80 -9.75 -9.89 2.07
C HIS A 80 -8.51 -9.03 2.23
N LEU A 81 -7.53 -9.55 2.95
CA LEU A 81 -6.18 -9.01 3.00
C LEU A 81 -5.43 -9.50 1.77
N TYR A 82 -5.24 -8.62 0.80
CA TYR A 82 -4.60 -8.94 -0.48
C TYR A 82 -3.09 -8.76 -0.42
N LEU A 83 -2.59 -7.85 0.42
CA LEU A 83 -1.17 -7.59 0.56
C LEU A 83 -0.84 -7.23 2.00
N ILE A 84 0.25 -7.79 2.51
CA ILE A 84 0.91 -7.36 3.73
C ILE A 84 2.41 -7.56 3.54
N ALA A 85 3.19 -6.52 3.81
CA ALA A 85 4.64 -6.57 3.72
C ALA A 85 5.23 -5.68 4.80
N GLY A 86 6.34 -6.11 5.38
CA GLY A 86 7.08 -5.37 6.40
C GLY A 86 8.52 -5.86 6.47
N CYS A 87 9.39 -5.05 7.07
CA CYS A 87 10.78 -5.42 7.32
C CYS A 87 10.96 -6.11 8.68
#